data_AF-A0A520QMP0-F1
#
_entry.id   AF-A0A520QMP0-F1
#
_cell.length_a   1.000
_cell.length_b   1.000
_cell.length_c   1.000
_cell.angle_alpha   90.00
_cell.angle_beta   90.00
_cell.angle_gamma   90.00
#
_symmetry.space_group_name_H-M   'P 1'
#
loop_
_entity.id
_entity.type
_entity.pdbx_description
1 polymer ?
#
loop_
_entity_poly.entity_id
_entity_poly.type
_entity_poly.pdbx_seq_one_letter_code
_entity_poly.pdbx_strand_id
1 'polypeptide(L)' 'MFTGSSSIRRWDLAKSFPKLKPLNRGFGGSHFSDSNHYLEETVLRYEPSVLVVFNGSNDLWKEKPPAQVMKDFLEFKNR' A
#
# COMPACT_ATOMS: atom_id res chain seq x y z
N MET A 1 1.80 -2.69 10.12
CA MET A 1 0.70 -2.87 9.14
C MET A 1 1.28 -2.89 7.74
N PHE A 2 0.66 -3.64 6.83
CA PHE A 2 1.10 -3.80 5.44
C PHE A 2 -0.03 -3.37 4.50
N THR A 3 0.24 -2.51 3.52
CA THR A 3 -0.73 -2.08 2.50
C THR A 3 -0.08 -1.96 1.13
N GLY A 4 -0.90 -1.79 0.08
CA GLY A 4 -0.45 -1.69 -1.30
C GLY A 4 -1.13 -2.70 -2.20
N SER A 5 -0.42 -3.16 -3.23
CA SER A 5 -1.01 -3.92 -4.32
C SER A 5 -1.17 -5.42 -4.03
N SER A 6 -1.45 -6.19 -5.09
CA SER A 6 -1.64 -7.64 -5.01
C SER A 6 -0.44 -8.40 -4.42
N SER A 7 0.77 -7.84 -4.47
CA SER A 7 1.96 -8.42 -3.84
C SER A 7 1.81 -8.45 -2.32
N ILE A 8 1.31 -7.36 -1.73
CA ILE A 8 1.04 -7.28 -0.29
C ILE A 8 -0.17 -8.13 0.05
N ARG A 9 -1.27 -8.00 -0.71
CA ARG A 9 -2.51 -8.77 -0.47
C ARG A 9 -2.26 -10.28 -0.38
N ARG A 10 -1.33 -10.80 -1.17
CA ARG A 10 -1.00 -12.23 -1.27
C ARG A 10 0.15 -12.67 -0.37
N TRP A 11 0.83 -11.74 0.30
CA TRP A 11 1.94 -12.10 1.17
C TRP A 11 1.42 -12.78 2.44
N ASP A 12 1.86 -14.01 2.69
CA ASP A 12 1.66 -14.72 3.95
C ASP A 12 2.50 -14.09 5.07
N LEU A 13 1.88 -13.11 5.74
CA LEU A 13 2.50 -12.37 6.83
C LEU A 13 2.62 -13.20 8.12
N ALA A 14 1.71 -14.15 8.35
CA ALA A 14 1.78 -15.01 9.54
C ALA A 14 3.01 -15.91 9.48
N LYS A 15 3.31 -16.46 8.30
CA LYS A 15 4.53 -17.24 8.06
C LYS A 15 5.79 -16.38 8.11
N SER A 16 5.74 -15.18 7.55
CA SER A 16 6.93 -14.32 7.41
C SER A 16 7.28 -13.58 8.71
N PHE A 17 6.28 -13.30 9.55
CA PHE A 17 6.42 -12.55 10.80
C PHE A 17 5.72 -13.25 11.98
N PRO A 18 6.13 -14.49 12.33
CA PRO A 18 5.42 -15.32 13.29
C PRO A 18 5.41 -14.78 14.72
N LYS A 19 6.30 -13.83 15.04
CA LYS A 19 6.41 -13.18 16.36
C LYS A 19 5.67 -11.85 16.46
N LEU A 20 5.07 -11.40 15.36
CA LEU A 20 4.32 -10.13 15.29
C LEU A 20 2.84 -10.42 15.08
N LYS A 21 2.00 -9.40 15.25
CA LYS A 21 0.59 -9.41 14.86
C LYS A 21 0.40 -8.52 13.63
N PRO A 22 0.90 -8.91 12.45
CA PRO A 22 0.82 -8.07 11.26
C PRO A 22 -0.64 -7.98 10.77
N LEU A 23 -1.03 -6.80 10.30
CA LEU A 23 -2.30 -6.58 9.62
C LEU A 23 -2.05 -6.39 8.12
N ASN A 24 -2.72 -7.19 7.29
CA ASN A 24 -2.70 -7.08 5.84
C ASN A 24 -3.90 -6.26 5.36
N ARG A 25 -3.65 -5.12 4.73
CA ARG A 25 -4.63 -4.23 4.09
C ARG A 25 -4.33 -4.03 2.60
N GLY A 26 -3.56 -4.94 1.99
CA GLY A 26 -3.30 -4.90 0.55
C GLY A 26 -4.55 -5.25 -0.27
N PHE A 27 -4.70 -4.60 -1.42
CA PHE A 27 -5.81 -4.81 -2.34
C PHE A 27 -5.32 -4.93 -3.79
N GLY A 28 -6.03 -5.72 -4.60
CA GLY A 28 -5.53 -6.17 -5.91
C GLY A 28 -5.51 -5.05 -6.95
N GLY A 29 -4.46 -5.04 -7.79
CA GLY A 29 -4.38 -4.13 -8.96
C GLY A 29 -4.25 -2.65 -8.63
N SER A 30 -4.06 -2.29 -7.35
CA SER A 30 -4.11 -0.89 -6.92
C SER A 30 -3.00 -0.05 -7.53
N HIS A 31 -3.34 1.22 -7.74
CA HIS A 31 -2.45 2.32 -8.07
C HIS A 31 -2.21 3.19 -6.82
N PHE A 32 -1.21 4.07 -6.82
CA PHE A 32 -1.02 4.99 -5.68
C PHE A 32 -2.21 5.93 -5.48
N SER A 33 -2.89 6.33 -6.56
CA SER A 33 -4.14 7.09 -6.50
C SER A 33 -5.24 6.35 -5.71
N ASP A 34 -5.31 5.03 -5.83
CA ASP A 34 -6.28 4.23 -5.06
C ASP A 34 -5.86 4.14 -3.59
N SER A 35 -4.56 4.07 -3.30
CA SER A 35 -4.04 4.13 -1.93
C SER A 35 -4.36 5.46 -1.26
N ASN A 36 -4.33 6.58 -1.99
CA ASN A 36 -4.76 7.89 -1.48
C ASN A 36 -6.27 7.97 -1.26
N HIS A 37 -7.06 7.36 -2.15
CA HIS A 37 -8.51 7.34 -2.06
C HIS A 37 -8.98 6.52 -0.84
N TYR A 38 -8.42 5.32 -0.65
CA TYR A 38 -8.79 4.40 0.45
C TYR A 38 -7.84 4.51 1.66
N LEU A 39 -7.19 5.66 1.85
CA LEU A 39 -6.17 5.83 2.87
C LEU A 39 -6.74 5.63 4.28
N GLU A 40 -7.96 6.13 4.52
CA GLU A 40 -8.64 5.99 5.81
C GLU A 40 -8.94 4.51 6.13
N GLU A 41 -9.47 3.77 5.17
CA GLU A 41 -9.91 2.39 5.33
C GLU A 41 -8.77 1.37 5.32
N THR A 42 -7.62 1.73 4.76
CA THR A 42 -6.48 0.83 4.63
C THR A 42 -5.34 1.20 5.57
N VAL A 43 -5.30 2.43 6.07
CA VAL A 43 -4.21 2.92 6.93
C VAL A 43 -4.68 3.64 8.19
N LEU A 44 -5.26 4.84 8.05
CA LEU A 44 -5.32 5.81 9.15
C LEU A 44 -6.14 5.31 10.35
N ARG A 45 -7.29 4.68 10.11
CA ARG A 45 -8.19 4.17 11.17
C ARG A 45 -7.58 3.10 12.08
N TYR A 46 -6.42 2.55 11.72
CA TYR A 46 -5.71 1.51 12.47
C TYR A 46 -4.55 2.05 13.30
N GLU A 47 -4.22 3.34 13.16
CA GLU A 47 -3.13 4.01 13.90
C GLU A 47 -1.85 3.16 13.99
N PRO A 48 -1.29 2.72 12.84
CA PRO A 48 -0.16 1.81 12.83
C PRO A 48 1.10 2.46 13.41
N SER A 49 1.82 1.76 14.29
CA SER A 49 3.17 2.19 14.71
C SER A 49 4.23 2.04 13.63
N VAL A 50 4.02 1.10 12.69
CA VAL A 50 4.88 0.86 11.52
C VAL A 50 4.01 0.54 10.31
N LEU A 51 4.28 1.19 9.19
CA LEU A 51 3.63 0.98 7.91
C LEU A 51 4.62 0.46 6.87
N VAL A 52 4.31 -0.68 6.25
CA VAL A 52 5.03 -1.23 5.10
C VAL A 52 4.14 -1.09 3.87
N VAL A 53 4.63 -0.40 2.84
CA VAL A 53 3.87 -0.16 1.60
C VAL A 53 4.63 -0.71 0.40
N PHE A 54 3.92 -1.41 -0.48
CA PHE A 54 4.42 -1.77 -1.80
C PHE A 54 3.34 -1.48 -2.85
N ASN A 55 3.53 -0.39 -3.60
CA ASN A 55 2.63 0.03 -4.67
C ASN A 55 3.40 0.80 -5.76
N GLY A 56 2.76 1.12 -6.88
CA GLY A 56 3.37 1.88 -7.98
C GLY A 56 3.76 1.04 -9.21
N SER A 57 3.96 -0.27 -9.06
CA SER A 57 4.27 -1.14 -10.21
C SER A 57 3.11 -1.26 -11.20
N ASN A 58 1.87 -1.25 -10.70
CA ASN A 58 0.68 -1.28 -11.55
C ASN A 58 0.49 0.04 -12.29
N ASP A 59 0.77 1.17 -11.62
CA ASP A 59 0.73 2.49 -12.24
C ASP A 59 1.63 2.53 -13.48
N LEU A 60 2.88 2.08 -13.33
CA LEU A 60 3.85 2.02 -14.42
C LEU A 60 3.47 1.01 -15.50
N TRP A 61 2.96 -0.16 -15.12
CA TRP A 61 2.46 -1.17 -16.06
C TRP A 61 1.29 -0.65 -16.89
N LYS A 62 0.47 0.23 -16.32
CA LYS A 62 -0.65 0.92 -16.98
C LYS A 62 -0.24 2.25 -17.62
N GLU A 63 1.06 2.46 -17.84
CA GLU A 63 1.62 3.61 -18.54
C GLU A 63 1.30 4.97 -17.89
N LYS A 64 0.98 4.99 -16.59
CA LYS A 64 0.86 6.25 -15.84
C LYS A 64 2.24 6.95 -15.85
N PRO A 65 2.32 8.25 -16.18
CA PRO A 65 3.59 8.97 -16.22
C PRO A 65 4.35 8.85 -14.89
N PRO A 66 5.67 8.55 -14.88
CA PRO A 66 6.44 8.39 -13.63
C PRO A 66 6.35 9.60 -12.70
N ALA A 67 6.27 10.82 -13.26
CA ALA A 67 6.07 12.05 -12.49
C ALA A 67 4.72 12.05 -11.72
N GLN A 68 3.66 11.51 -12.32
CA GLN A 68 2.36 11.38 -11.65
C GLN A 68 2.42 10.28 -10.58
N VAL A 69 3.10 9.16 -10.83
CA VAL A 69 3.30 8.12 -9.81
C VAL A 69 4.05 8.68 -8.60
N MET A 70 5.10 9.47 -8.83
CA MET A 70 5.84 10.15 -7.77
C MET A 70 4.96 11.14 -7.01
N LYS A 71 4.14 11.93 -7.71
CA LYS A 71 3.20 12.86 -7.08
C LYS A 71 2.20 12.13 -6.17
N ASP A 72 1.58 11.05 -6.66
CA ASP A 72 0.60 10.27 -5.90
C ASP A 72 1.26 9.62 -4.67
N PHE A 73 2.50 9.12 -4.81
CA PHE A 73 3.29 8.58 -3.68
C PHE A 73 3.61 9.66 -2.63
N LEU A 74 4.02 10.86 -3.06
CA LEU A 74 4.33 11.95 -2.13
C LEU A 74 3.08 12.41 -1.38
N GLU A 75 1.92 12.45 -2.05
CA GLU A 75 0.64 12.69 -1.39
C GLU A 75 0.36 11.61 -0.33
N PHE A 76 0.50 10.33 -0.68
CA PHE A 76 0.30 9.21 0.25
C PHE A 76 1.20 9.32 1.48
N LYS A 77 2.49 9.64 1.27
CA LYS A 77 3.49 9.72 2.33
C LYS A 77 3.25 10.88 3.30
N ASN A 78 2.68 11.98 2.81
CA ASN A 78 2.54 13.22 3.58
C ASN A 78 1.20 13.34 4.31
N ARG A 79 0.34 12.33 4.23
CA ARG A 79 -0.96 12.22 4.92
C ARG A 79 -0.88 11.17 6.01
#